data_AF-A0A9W7WC52-F1
#
_entry.id   AF-A0A9W7WC52-F1
#
_cell.length_a   1.000
_cell.length_b   1.000
_cell.length_c   1.000
_cell.angle_alpha   90.00
_cell.angle_beta   90.00
_cell.angle_gamma   90.00
#
_symmetry.space_group_name_H-M   'P 1'
#
loop_
_entity.id
_entity.type
_entity.pdbx_description
1 polymer ?
#
loop_
_entity_poly.entity_id
_entity_poly.type
_entity_poly.pdbx_seq_one_letter_code
_entity_poly.pdbx_strand_id
1 'polypeptide(L)'
;FNEGNRSVQYCFSNNNLSCIKEVKPGAEYVILYLFIFIASLFTVFLNLLVIISISHFKKLHTPTNLLILSLAVADMLVGLIVIPLMGIRYIETCWYFGETFCSLFPFILYTVVSASLGNLVFISIDRYIAIKDPLRYSTRVTTNKAVFCIIINWLCSTVYSVIMLNDTIFYSDNQSVCYGDCIVTVKFQYVVTDLIVSLVAPCSVIISLYAKIFCIAKHQAQLINSATNASRSEKKAAKTLGIVITVYLLCWIPYYIASLVPGYDSNESTVINIMSWIMYMNSCMNPIIYALFYRWFRISAKHILSLKILK
;
A
#
# COMPACT_ATOMS: atom_id res chain seq x y z
N PHE A 1 41.77 7.06 16.71
CA PHE A 1 41.79 7.57 15.32
C PHE A 1 42.65 6.61 14.50
N ASN A 2 42.01 5.72 13.75
CA ASN A 2 42.67 4.87 12.77
C ASN A 2 41.84 5.01 11.49
N GLU A 3 42.24 5.94 10.62
CA GLU A 3 41.73 6.04 9.25
C GLU A 3 42.30 4.86 8.47
N GLY A 4 41.68 3.69 8.65
CA GLY A 4 41.95 2.51 7.85
C GLY A 4 41.42 2.75 6.45
N ASN A 5 42.35 2.79 5.49
CA ASN A 5 42.18 2.68 4.04
C ASN A 5 40.88 1.95 3.64
N ARG A 6 39.76 2.67 3.48
CA ARG A 6 38.52 2.08 2.96
C ARG A 6 38.76 1.80 1.48
N SER A 7 39.02 0.55 1.14
CA SER A 7 39.01 0.10 -0.26
C SER A 7 37.67 0.47 -0.87
N VAL A 8 37.68 1.35 -1.87
CA VAL A 8 36.48 1.73 -2.63
C VAL A 8 35.89 0.45 -3.25
N GLN A 9 34.62 0.16 -2.94
CA GLN A 9 33.90 -0.95 -3.55
C GLN A 9 33.00 -0.41 -4.66
N TYR A 10 32.85 -1.21 -5.71
CA TYR A 10 32.00 -0.89 -6.87
C TYR A 10 30.85 -1.89 -6.95
N CYS A 11 29.72 -1.48 -7.52
CA CYS A 11 28.59 -2.38 -7.75
C CYS A 11 29.00 -3.56 -8.63
N PHE A 12 29.80 -3.31 -9.68
CA PHE A 12 30.31 -4.31 -10.62
C PHE A 12 31.83 -4.15 -10.76
N SER A 13 32.59 -5.00 -10.07
CA SER A 13 34.05 -4.87 -9.95
C SER A 13 34.83 -4.93 -11.28
N ASN A 14 34.25 -5.51 -12.34
CA ASN A 14 34.88 -5.65 -13.65
C ASN A 14 34.48 -4.56 -14.65
N ASN A 15 33.70 -3.56 -14.24
CA ASN A 15 33.23 -2.49 -15.13
C ASN A 15 33.78 -1.13 -14.68
N ASN A 16 34.61 -0.51 -15.52
CA ASN A 16 35.25 0.77 -15.25
C ASN A 16 34.26 1.94 -15.12
N LEU A 17 33.03 1.77 -15.60
CA LEU A 17 31.94 2.74 -15.47
C LEU A 17 31.00 2.41 -14.30
N SER A 18 31.35 1.47 -13.41
CA SER A 18 30.44 1.06 -12.33
C SER A 18 30.31 2.10 -11.22
N CYS A 19 29.11 2.19 -10.64
CA CYS A 19 28.85 3.04 -9.49
C CYS A 19 29.63 2.59 -8.25
N ILE A 20 29.98 3.56 -7.41
CA ILE A 20 30.58 3.31 -6.10
C ILE A 20 29.49 2.75 -5.19
N LYS A 21 29.83 1.68 -4.47
CA LYS A 21 28.97 1.02 -3.49
C LYS A 21 29.24 1.60 -2.11
N GLU A 22 28.20 2.08 -1.43
CA GLU A 22 28.31 2.46 -0.02
C GLU A 22 28.29 1.22 0.86
N VAL A 23 29.34 1.04 1.66
CA VAL A 23 29.46 -0.11 2.55
C VAL A 23 28.96 0.27 3.94
N LYS A 24 27.79 -0.28 4.31
CA LYS A 24 27.25 -0.17 5.68
C LYS A 24 28.03 -1.06 6.65
N PRO A 25 28.13 -0.69 7.94
CA PRO A 25 28.71 -1.55 8.98
C PRO A 25 28.01 -2.93 9.02
N GLY A 26 28.77 -4.00 9.24
CA GLY A 26 28.24 -5.38 9.15
C GLY A 26 27.01 -5.66 10.02
N ALA A 27 26.95 -5.08 11.23
CA ALA A 27 25.77 -5.22 12.10
C ALA A 27 24.54 -4.51 11.53
N GLU A 28 24.68 -3.27 11.02
CA GLU A 28 23.59 -2.53 10.37
C GLU A 28 23.10 -3.27 9.13
N TYR A 29 24.02 -3.76 8.30
CA TYR A 29 23.73 -4.54 7.10
C TYR A 29 22.86 -5.76 7.40
N VAL A 30 23.26 -6.57 8.40
CA VAL A 30 22.51 -7.77 8.80
C VAL A 30 21.14 -7.41 9.39
N ILE A 31 21.05 -6.38 10.23
CA ILE A 31 19.80 -5.93 10.84
C ILE A 31 18.80 -5.49 9.76
N LEU A 32 19.25 -4.69 8.80
CA LEU A 32 18.38 -4.19 7.72
C LEU A 32 17.87 -5.33 6.84
N TYR A 33 18.74 -6.25 6.42
CA TYR A 33 18.31 -7.42 5.63
C TYR A 33 17.30 -8.29 6.37
N LEU A 34 17.54 -8.54 7.66
CA LEU A 34 16.62 -9.31 8.49
C LEU A 34 15.27 -8.60 8.63
N PHE A 35 15.27 -7.28 8.87
CA PHE A 35 14.05 -6.48 8.94
C PHE A 35 13.25 -6.54 7.65
N ILE A 36 13.89 -6.35 6.50
CA ILE A 36 13.25 -6.38 5.17
C ILE A 36 12.69 -7.77 4.87
N PHE A 37 13.45 -8.82 5.17
CA PHE A 37 13.01 -10.20 4.99
C PHE A 37 11.77 -10.50 5.83
N ILE A 38 11.79 -10.16 7.12
CA ILE A 38 10.65 -10.39 8.02
C ILE A 38 9.43 -9.56 7.57
N ALA A 39 9.61 -8.29 7.22
CA ALA A 39 8.54 -7.42 6.75
C ALA A 39 7.89 -7.95 5.47
N SER A 40 8.70 -8.38 4.49
CA SER A 40 8.25 -8.99 3.24
C SER A 40 7.47 -10.28 3.51
N LEU A 41 8.08 -11.22 4.26
CA LEU A 41 7.48 -12.51 4.58
C LEU A 41 6.14 -12.34 5.29
N PHE A 42 6.08 -11.47 6.30
CA PHE A 42 4.87 -11.24 7.08
C PHE A 42 3.77 -10.58 6.24
N THR A 43 4.11 -9.60 5.41
CA THR A 43 3.16 -8.92 4.50
C THR A 43 2.58 -9.91 3.50
N VAL A 44 3.42 -10.73 2.87
CA VAL A 44 2.97 -11.75 1.90
C VAL A 44 2.10 -12.79 2.59
N PHE A 45 2.55 -13.34 3.73
CA PHE A 45 1.82 -14.36 4.47
C PHE A 45 0.41 -13.91 4.88
N LEU A 46 0.31 -12.72 5.49
CA LEU A 46 -0.97 -12.21 5.98
C LEU A 46 -1.95 -11.92 4.84
N ASN A 47 -1.49 -11.32 3.74
CA ASN A 47 -2.34 -11.06 2.58
C ASN A 47 -2.72 -12.36 1.85
N LEU A 48 -1.83 -13.35 1.79
CA LEU A 48 -2.15 -14.67 1.27
C LEU A 48 -3.24 -15.36 2.10
N LEU A 49 -3.21 -15.25 3.43
CA LEU A 49 -4.30 -15.75 4.29
C LEU A 49 -5.64 -15.09 3.96
N VAL A 50 -5.67 -13.79 3.65
CA VAL A 50 -6.88 -13.08 3.23
C VAL A 50 -7.37 -13.62 1.88
N ILE A 51 -6.46 -13.76 0.92
CA ILE A 51 -6.76 -14.28 -0.43
C ILE A 51 -7.34 -15.70 -0.33
N ILE A 52 -6.68 -16.61 0.39
CA ILE A 52 -7.14 -17.99 0.56
C ILE A 52 -8.49 -18.01 1.27
N SER A 53 -8.66 -17.21 2.34
CA SER A 53 -9.93 -17.14 3.07
C SER A 53 -11.09 -16.80 2.15
N ILE A 54 -10.98 -15.71 1.38
CA ILE A 54 -12.10 -15.24 0.57
C ILE A 54 -12.34 -16.18 -0.61
N SER A 55 -11.29 -16.64 -1.27
CA SER A 55 -11.40 -17.50 -2.46
C SER A 55 -11.91 -18.92 -2.14
N HIS A 56 -11.58 -19.46 -0.97
CA HIS A 56 -11.98 -20.81 -0.59
C HIS A 56 -13.43 -20.86 -0.06
N PHE A 57 -13.80 -19.92 0.81
CA PHE A 57 -15.12 -19.95 1.46
C PHE A 57 -16.16 -19.20 0.64
N LYS A 58 -16.94 -19.91 -0.19
CA LYS A 58 -18.01 -19.35 -1.05
C LYS A 58 -18.97 -18.38 -0.34
N LYS A 59 -19.26 -18.60 0.96
CA LYS A 59 -20.10 -17.71 1.78
C LYS A 59 -19.52 -16.29 1.93
N LEU A 60 -18.23 -16.11 1.67
CA LEU A 60 -17.53 -14.84 1.72
C LEU A 60 -17.54 -14.09 0.39
N HIS A 61 -18.08 -14.64 -0.70
CA HIS A 61 -18.13 -13.99 -2.00
C HIS A 61 -19.19 -12.88 -2.05
N THR A 62 -18.96 -11.83 -1.25
CA THR A 62 -19.79 -10.62 -1.16
C THR A 62 -19.07 -9.45 -1.85
N PRO A 63 -19.79 -8.42 -2.31
CA PRO A 63 -19.18 -7.28 -3.00
C PRO A 63 -17.99 -6.66 -2.25
N THR A 64 -18.15 -6.41 -0.95
CA THR A 64 -17.09 -5.86 -0.08
C THR A 64 -15.89 -6.78 0.04
N ASN A 65 -16.11 -8.09 0.21
CA ASN A 65 -15.01 -9.03 0.34
C ASN A 65 -14.26 -9.21 -0.98
N LEU A 66 -14.90 -9.04 -2.14
CA LEU A 66 -14.19 -9.01 -3.42
C LEU A 66 -13.25 -7.80 -3.52
N LEU A 67 -13.67 -6.63 -3.01
CA LEU A 67 -12.79 -5.46 -2.91
C LEU A 67 -11.63 -5.71 -1.93
N ILE A 68 -11.89 -6.35 -0.79
CA ILE A 68 -10.85 -6.74 0.18
C ILE A 68 -9.88 -7.76 -0.45
N LEU A 69 -10.37 -8.68 -1.27
CA LEU A 69 -9.54 -9.65 -2.00
C LEU A 69 -8.62 -8.93 -2.99
N SER A 70 -9.16 -7.99 -3.77
CA SER A 70 -8.38 -7.15 -4.70
C SER A 70 -7.31 -6.32 -3.97
N LEU A 71 -7.66 -5.74 -2.82
CA LEU A 71 -6.72 -5.05 -1.93
C LEU A 71 -5.60 -5.98 -1.45
N ALA A 72 -5.94 -7.18 -0.98
CA ALA A 72 -4.95 -8.16 -0.53
C ALA A 72 -4.01 -8.61 -1.65
N VAL A 73 -4.48 -8.70 -2.90
CA VAL A 73 -3.60 -8.98 -4.07
C VAL A 73 -2.60 -7.84 -4.27
N ALA A 74 -3.04 -6.58 -4.25
CA ALA A 74 -2.15 -5.42 -4.38
C ALA A 74 -1.12 -5.38 -3.24
N ASP A 75 -1.56 -5.55 -2.00
CA ASP A 75 -0.69 -5.54 -0.81
C ASP A 75 0.27 -6.73 -0.74
N MET A 76 -0.13 -7.90 -1.24
CA MET A 76 0.76 -9.05 -1.40
C MET A 76 1.87 -8.75 -2.40
N LEU A 77 1.57 -8.07 -3.52
CA LEU A 77 2.57 -7.65 -4.51
C LEU A 77 3.52 -6.60 -3.93
N VAL A 78 3.04 -5.69 -3.07
CA VAL A 78 3.91 -4.79 -2.29
C VAL A 78 4.89 -5.59 -1.42
N GLY A 79 4.40 -6.58 -0.70
CA GLY A 79 5.25 -7.45 0.13
C GLY A 79 6.24 -8.28 -0.68
N LEU A 80 5.84 -8.79 -1.85
CA LEU A 80 6.64 -9.68 -2.68
C LEU A 80 7.69 -8.95 -3.53
N ILE A 81 7.37 -7.75 -4.01
CA ILE A 81 8.19 -7.02 -5.00
C ILE A 81 8.73 -5.72 -4.40
N VAL A 82 7.85 -4.85 -3.90
CA VAL A 82 8.24 -3.49 -3.49
C VAL A 82 9.14 -3.49 -2.26
N ILE A 83 8.73 -4.16 -1.19
CA ILE A 83 9.52 -4.24 0.05
C ILE A 83 10.94 -4.77 -0.22
N PRO A 84 11.15 -5.97 -0.78
CA PRO A 84 12.51 -6.49 -0.96
C PRO A 84 13.35 -5.64 -1.90
N LEU A 85 12.80 -5.11 -2.99
CA LEU A 85 13.58 -4.34 -3.96
C LEU A 85 13.94 -2.94 -3.47
N MET A 86 13.02 -2.24 -2.79
CA MET A 86 13.36 -0.97 -2.14
C MET A 86 14.40 -1.17 -1.04
N GLY A 87 14.33 -2.30 -0.33
CA GLY A 87 15.31 -2.65 0.68
C GLY A 87 16.70 -2.96 0.14
N ILE A 88 16.78 -3.76 -0.92
CA ILE A 88 18.05 -4.01 -1.60
C ILE A 88 18.63 -2.71 -2.13
N ARG A 89 17.82 -1.87 -2.78
CA ARG A 89 18.25 -0.56 -3.28
C ARG A 89 18.80 0.34 -2.15
N TYR A 90 18.16 0.34 -0.99
CA TYR A 90 18.60 1.12 0.17
C TYR A 90 19.87 0.58 0.83
N ILE A 91 20.00 -0.75 0.97
CA ILE A 91 21.14 -1.37 1.65
C ILE A 91 22.38 -1.38 0.76
N GLU A 92 22.22 -1.81 -0.49
CA GLU A 92 23.32 -2.04 -1.42
C GLU A 92 23.74 -0.79 -2.17
N THR A 93 22.88 0.25 -2.20
CA THR A 93 23.04 1.47 -3.01
C THR A 93 23.33 1.21 -4.50
N CYS A 94 23.03 0.01 -4.97
CA CYS A 94 23.35 -0.51 -6.28
C CYS A 94 22.12 -1.18 -6.89
N TRP A 95 21.94 -1.02 -8.20
CA TRP A 95 20.91 -1.71 -8.98
C TRP A 95 21.49 -2.86 -9.79
N TYR A 96 21.15 -4.09 -9.40
CA TYR A 96 21.68 -5.31 -10.01
C TYR A 96 20.73 -5.96 -11.04
N PHE A 97 19.51 -5.45 -11.19
CA PHE A 97 18.44 -6.12 -11.94
C PHE A 97 18.35 -5.70 -13.42
N GLY A 98 19.33 -4.92 -13.91
CA GLY A 98 19.40 -4.44 -15.28
C GLY A 98 18.46 -3.25 -15.57
N GLU A 99 18.71 -2.59 -16.69
CA GLU A 99 18.02 -1.35 -17.09
C GLU A 99 16.53 -1.56 -17.36
N THR A 100 16.15 -2.67 -18.01
CA THR A 100 14.73 -2.98 -18.28
C THR A 100 13.93 -3.05 -16.99
N PHE A 101 14.48 -3.70 -15.96
CA PHE A 101 13.79 -3.79 -14.67
C PHE A 101 13.87 -2.48 -13.89
N CYS A 102 14.90 -1.66 -14.10
CA CYS A 102 14.97 -0.31 -13.53
C CYS A 102 13.79 0.57 -13.99
N SER A 103 13.39 0.46 -15.26
CA SER A 103 12.23 1.19 -15.79
C SER A 103 10.90 0.54 -15.40
N LEU A 104 10.85 -0.79 -15.31
CA LEU A 104 9.64 -1.54 -14.98
C LEU A 104 9.25 -1.47 -13.51
N PHE A 105 10.24 -1.48 -12.61
CA PHE A 105 10.00 -1.55 -11.17
C PHE A 105 9.19 -0.35 -10.63
N PRO A 106 9.51 0.92 -10.97
CA PRO A 106 8.71 2.07 -10.55
C PRO A 106 7.27 1.97 -11.07
N PHE A 107 7.06 1.46 -12.29
CA PHE A 107 5.73 1.25 -12.84
C PHE A 107 4.93 0.24 -12.01
N ILE A 108 5.55 -0.88 -11.64
CA ILE A 108 4.93 -1.87 -10.75
C ILE A 108 4.60 -1.22 -9.41
N LEU A 109 5.55 -0.50 -8.80
CA LEU A 109 5.41 0.17 -7.51
C LEU A 109 4.21 1.13 -7.52
N TYR A 110 4.16 2.07 -8.45
CA TYR A 110 3.03 3.01 -8.54
C TYR A 110 1.71 2.30 -8.79
N THR A 111 1.69 1.24 -9.62
CA THR A 111 0.45 0.53 -9.96
C THR A 111 -0.12 -0.20 -8.76
N VAL A 112 0.71 -0.97 -8.03
CA VAL A 112 0.20 -1.78 -6.90
C VAL A 112 -0.17 -0.91 -5.70
N VAL A 113 0.59 0.16 -5.44
CA VAL A 113 0.31 1.08 -4.35
C VAL A 113 -0.97 1.89 -4.63
N SER A 114 -1.14 2.42 -5.85
CA SER A 114 -2.37 3.13 -6.23
C SER A 114 -3.59 2.20 -6.30
N ALA A 115 -3.41 0.95 -6.74
CA ALA A 115 -4.48 -0.05 -6.71
C ALA A 115 -4.92 -0.36 -5.27
N SER A 116 -3.97 -0.50 -4.33
CA SER A 116 -4.27 -0.68 -2.90
C SER A 116 -5.13 0.49 -2.37
N LEU A 117 -4.71 1.73 -2.62
CA LEU A 117 -5.47 2.93 -2.25
C LEU A 117 -6.87 2.97 -2.88
N GLY A 118 -6.98 2.75 -4.19
CA GLY A 118 -8.27 2.82 -4.86
C GLY A 118 -9.25 1.76 -4.36
N ASN A 119 -8.77 0.56 -3.99
CA ASN A 119 -9.61 -0.44 -3.31
C ASN A 119 -10.09 0.07 -1.94
N LEU A 120 -9.25 0.74 -1.15
CA LEU A 120 -9.67 1.36 0.12
C LEU A 120 -10.76 2.42 -0.08
N VAL A 121 -10.66 3.23 -1.14
CA VAL A 121 -11.69 4.21 -1.51
C VAL A 121 -13.00 3.51 -1.89
N PHE A 122 -12.95 2.47 -2.73
CA PHE A 122 -14.14 1.71 -3.09
C PHE A 122 -14.78 1.00 -1.88
N ILE A 123 -13.98 0.45 -0.96
CA ILE A 123 -14.47 -0.11 0.30
C ILE A 123 -15.17 0.99 1.11
N SER A 124 -14.59 2.18 1.19
CA SER A 124 -15.21 3.31 1.90
C SER A 124 -16.55 3.74 1.28
N ILE A 125 -16.64 3.80 -0.05
CA ILE A 125 -17.89 4.09 -0.77
C ILE A 125 -18.93 3.00 -0.53
N ASP A 126 -18.55 1.73 -0.67
CA ASP A 126 -19.43 0.57 -0.41
C ASP A 126 -20.04 0.64 0.99
N ARG A 127 -19.21 0.90 2.01
CA ARG A 127 -19.66 1.03 3.40
C ARG A 127 -20.56 2.24 3.61
N TYR A 128 -20.26 3.37 2.96
CA TYR A 128 -21.15 4.53 2.99
C TYR A 128 -22.53 4.22 2.42
N ILE A 129 -22.61 3.52 1.28
CA ILE A 129 -23.90 3.13 0.68
C ILE A 129 -24.66 2.19 1.62
N ALA A 130 -23.96 1.21 2.22
CA ALA A 130 -24.56 0.26 3.18
C ALA A 130 -25.16 0.95 4.41
N ILE A 131 -24.52 2.01 4.90
CA ILE A 131 -24.98 2.75 6.09
C ILE A 131 -26.06 3.78 5.72
N LYS A 132 -25.91 4.47 4.58
CA LYS A 132 -26.86 5.51 4.15
C LYS A 132 -28.22 4.95 3.77
N ASP A 133 -28.25 3.81 3.08
CA ASP A 133 -29.48 3.24 2.52
C ASP A 133 -29.49 1.71 2.65
N PRO A 134 -29.64 1.19 3.89
CA PRO A 134 -29.51 -0.24 4.18
C PRO A 134 -30.56 -1.09 3.46
N LEU A 135 -31.78 -0.57 3.26
CA LEU A 135 -32.88 -1.30 2.62
C LEU A 135 -32.67 -1.48 1.11
N ARG A 136 -31.99 -0.53 0.45
CA ARG A 136 -31.69 -0.59 -0.98
C ARG A 136 -30.25 -1.02 -1.28
N TYR A 137 -29.44 -1.30 -0.27
CA TYR A 137 -28.04 -1.70 -0.45
C TYR A 137 -27.92 -2.95 -1.32
N SER A 138 -28.71 -4.00 -1.03
CA SER A 138 -28.64 -5.30 -1.73
C SER A 138 -29.01 -5.21 -3.22
N THR A 139 -29.82 -4.22 -3.62
CA THR A 139 -30.18 -4.00 -5.02
C THR A 139 -29.20 -3.07 -5.73
N ARG A 140 -28.55 -2.16 -4.99
CA ARG A 140 -27.57 -1.23 -5.56
C ARG A 140 -26.19 -1.83 -5.73
N VAL A 141 -25.70 -2.56 -4.72
CA VAL A 141 -24.35 -3.10 -4.66
C VAL A 141 -24.39 -4.61 -4.90
N THR A 142 -23.86 -5.03 -6.05
CA THR A 142 -23.82 -6.43 -6.47
C THR A 142 -22.38 -6.86 -6.73
N THR A 143 -22.13 -8.18 -6.76
CA THR A 143 -20.80 -8.75 -7.02
C THR A 143 -20.27 -8.34 -8.39
N ASN A 144 -21.12 -8.36 -9.42
CA ASN A 144 -20.73 -7.94 -10.77
C ASN A 144 -20.27 -6.48 -10.82
N LYS A 145 -20.96 -5.58 -10.11
CA LYS A 145 -20.56 -4.17 -10.01
C LYS A 145 -19.25 -4.03 -9.24
N ALA A 146 -19.03 -4.81 -8.18
CA ALA A 146 -17.76 -4.79 -7.45
C ALA A 146 -16.59 -5.25 -8.32
N VAL A 147 -16.75 -6.33 -9.10
CA VAL A 147 -15.74 -6.80 -10.06
C VAL A 147 -15.45 -5.72 -11.11
N PHE A 148 -16.49 -5.06 -11.63
CA PHE A 148 -16.32 -3.93 -12.55
C PHE A 148 -15.53 -2.77 -11.92
N CYS A 149 -15.82 -2.40 -10.67
CA CYS A 149 -15.05 -1.40 -9.92
C CYS A 149 -13.58 -1.83 -9.74
N ILE A 150 -13.32 -3.11 -9.48
CA ILE A 150 -11.95 -3.65 -9.37
C ILE A 150 -11.21 -3.47 -10.71
N ILE A 151 -11.81 -3.86 -11.83
CA ILE A 151 -11.19 -3.71 -13.16
C ILE A 151 -10.89 -2.24 -13.45
N ILE A 152 -11.84 -1.34 -13.21
CA ILE A 152 -11.62 0.10 -13.35
C ILE A 152 -10.48 0.58 -12.46
N ASN A 153 -10.43 0.12 -11.21
CA ASN A 153 -9.38 0.51 -10.27
C ASN A 153 -7.98 0.18 -10.81
N TRP A 154 -7.78 -1.06 -11.26
CA TRP A 154 -6.50 -1.49 -11.81
C TRP A 154 -6.14 -0.74 -13.10
N LEU A 155 -7.11 -0.46 -13.97
CA LEU A 155 -6.90 0.34 -15.18
C LEU A 155 -6.51 1.78 -14.83
N CYS A 156 -7.24 2.43 -13.92
CA CYS A 156 -6.93 3.79 -13.46
C CYS A 156 -5.57 3.86 -12.77
N SER A 157 -5.22 2.87 -11.95
CA SER A 157 -3.92 2.75 -11.28
C SER A 157 -2.77 2.60 -12.26
N THR A 158 -2.99 1.82 -13.33
CA THR A 158 -2.03 1.64 -14.42
C THR A 158 -1.84 2.94 -15.21
N VAL A 159 -2.93 3.60 -15.61
CA VAL A 159 -2.88 4.89 -16.32
C VAL A 159 -2.19 5.95 -15.47
N TYR A 160 -2.53 6.01 -14.18
CA TYR A 160 -1.88 6.89 -13.22
C TYR A 160 -0.36 6.66 -13.17
N SER A 161 0.07 5.41 -13.11
CA SER A 161 1.50 5.05 -13.10
C SER A 161 2.22 5.48 -14.38
N VAL A 162 1.59 5.35 -15.55
CA VAL A 162 2.14 5.86 -16.81
C VAL A 162 2.27 7.38 -16.78
N ILE A 163 1.27 8.11 -16.28
CA ILE A 163 1.31 9.58 -16.19
C ILE A 163 2.44 10.03 -15.25
N MET A 164 2.56 9.39 -14.09
CA MET A 164 3.58 9.72 -13.09
C MET A 164 5.01 9.45 -13.57
N LEU A 165 5.18 8.45 -14.44
CA LEU A 165 6.46 8.05 -14.99
C LEU A 165 6.69 8.55 -16.41
N ASN A 166 5.81 9.41 -16.93
CA ASN A 166 5.87 9.85 -18.33
C ASN A 166 7.24 10.45 -18.68
N ASP A 167 7.77 11.31 -17.82
CA ASP A 167 9.07 11.93 -18.05
C ASP A 167 10.23 10.92 -17.90
N THR A 168 10.12 9.97 -16.97
CA THR A 168 11.12 8.91 -16.78
C THR A 168 11.13 7.91 -17.94
N ILE A 169 9.97 7.61 -18.53
CA ILE A 169 9.81 6.60 -19.60
C ILE A 169 10.09 7.21 -20.99
N PHE A 170 9.61 8.43 -21.26
CA PHE A 170 9.62 9.02 -22.61
C PHE A 170 10.65 10.13 -22.79
N TYR A 171 11.12 10.75 -21.71
CA TYR A 171 12.10 11.84 -21.73
C TYR A 171 13.32 11.53 -20.85
N SER A 172 13.76 10.27 -20.89
CA SER A 172 15.00 9.83 -20.26
C SER A 172 16.19 10.56 -20.90
N ASP A 173 16.46 11.77 -20.43
CA ASP A 173 17.76 12.44 -20.55
C ASP A 173 18.77 11.82 -19.56
N ASN A 174 18.39 10.71 -18.89
CA ASN A 174 19.25 9.91 -18.03
C ASN A 174 20.34 9.23 -18.87
N GLN A 175 21.43 9.97 -19.13
CA GLN A 175 22.72 9.32 -19.08
C GLN A 175 22.85 8.73 -17.68
N SER A 176 22.74 7.40 -17.55
CA SER A 176 23.17 6.70 -16.34
C SER A 176 24.58 7.19 -16.03
N VAL A 177 24.75 7.89 -14.90
CA VAL A 177 26.05 8.46 -14.51
C VAL A 177 27.08 7.34 -14.42
N CYS A 178 26.63 6.15 -14.02
CA CYS A 178 27.43 4.94 -13.92
C CYS A 178 26.56 3.67 -14.05
N TYR A 179 27.21 2.55 -14.35
CA TYR A 179 26.61 1.22 -14.46
C TYR A 179 26.30 0.64 -13.06
N GLY A 180 25.03 0.29 -12.86
CA GLY A 180 24.48 -0.07 -11.56
C GLY A 180 23.68 1.03 -10.89
N ASP A 181 23.45 2.16 -11.58
CA ASP A 181 22.53 3.19 -11.12
C ASP A 181 21.09 2.93 -11.59
N CYS A 182 20.12 3.41 -10.82
CA CYS A 182 18.70 3.36 -11.20
C CYS A 182 17.94 4.56 -10.63
N ILE A 183 18.20 5.75 -11.17
CA ILE A 183 17.59 6.99 -10.68
C ILE A 183 16.20 7.18 -11.29
N VAL A 184 15.21 7.28 -10.41
CA VAL A 184 13.85 7.71 -10.77
C VAL A 184 13.70 9.15 -10.30
N THR A 185 13.91 10.08 -11.22
CA THR A 185 13.76 11.51 -10.94
C THR A 185 12.31 11.92 -11.14
N VAL A 186 11.63 12.23 -10.04
CA VAL A 186 10.24 12.69 -10.06
C VAL A 186 10.24 14.20 -9.87
N LYS A 187 9.81 14.96 -10.89
CA LYS A 187 9.70 16.42 -10.79
C LYS A 187 8.76 16.80 -9.63
N PHE A 188 9.02 17.94 -8.98
CA PHE A 188 8.21 18.44 -7.86
C PHE A 188 6.70 18.51 -8.20
N GLN A 189 6.35 18.87 -9.44
CA GLN A 189 4.96 18.88 -9.91
C GLN A 189 4.26 17.51 -9.77
N TYR A 190 4.98 16.42 -10.01
CA TYR A 190 4.45 15.06 -9.89
C TYR A 190 4.35 14.66 -8.41
N VAL A 191 5.29 15.08 -7.56
CA VAL A 191 5.18 14.89 -6.10
C VAL A 191 3.93 15.57 -5.56
N VAL A 192 3.64 16.81 -5.98
CA VAL A 192 2.42 17.53 -5.61
C VAL A 192 1.17 16.85 -6.17
N THR A 193 1.22 16.38 -7.41
CA THR A 193 0.11 15.64 -8.03
C THR A 193 -0.19 14.35 -7.25
N ASP A 194 0.85 13.60 -6.89
CA ASP A 194 0.73 12.38 -6.10
C ASP A 194 0.20 12.66 -4.69
N LEU A 195 0.66 13.72 -4.01
CA LEU A 195 0.08 14.15 -2.74
C LEU A 195 -1.43 14.39 -2.85
N ILE A 196 -1.87 15.08 -3.92
CA ILE A 196 -3.29 15.38 -4.12
C ILE A 196 -4.08 14.12 -4.39
N VAL A 197 -3.63 13.27 -5.32
CA VAL A 197 -4.34 12.07 -5.78
C VAL A 197 -4.30 10.96 -4.74
N SER A 198 -3.18 10.78 -4.04
CA SER A 198 -2.94 9.66 -3.16
C SER A 198 -3.26 9.96 -1.69
N LEU A 199 -3.24 11.23 -1.25
CA LEU A 199 -3.59 11.59 0.13
C LEU A 199 -4.83 12.47 0.20
N VAL A 200 -4.79 13.67 -0.40
CA VAL A 200 -5.79 14.72 -0.13
C VAL A 200 -7.18 14.33 -0.66
N ALA A 201 -7.27 13.89 -1.91
CA ALA A 201 -8.54 13.53 -2.53
C ALA A 201 -9.21 12.33 -1.84
N PRO A 202 -8.54 11.18 -1.63
CA PRO A 202 -9.10 10.06 -0.87
C PRO A 202 -9.55 10.46 0.52
N CYS A 203 -8.73 11.22 1.25
CA CYS A 203 -9.06 11.63 2.62
C CYS A 203 -10.24 12.60 2.66
N SER A 204 -10.33 13.54 1.71
CA SER A 204 -11.48 14.47 1.64
C SER A 204 -12.79 13.73 1.36
N VAL A 205 -12.78 12.78 0.41
CA VAL A 205 -13.94 11.93 0.12
C VAL A 205 -14.33 11.19 1.38
N ILE A 206 -13.38 10.47 1.98
CA ILE A 206 -13.58 9.67 3.18
C ILE A 206 -14.14 10.51 4.34
N ILE A 207 -13.46 11.60 4.74
CA ILE A 207 -13.89 12.48 5.83
C ILE A 207 -15.29 13.03 5.57
N SER A 208 -15.59 13.43 4.33
CA SER A 208 -16.93 13.94 3.98
C SER A 208 -18.02 12.88 4.12
N LEU A 209 -17.73 11.62 3.76
CA LEU A 209 -18.65 10.50 3.93
C LEU A 209 -18.86 10.19 5.42
N TYR A 210 -17.81 10.23 6.24
CA TYR A 210 -17.93 10.01 7.69
C TYR A 210 -18.67 11.13 8.41
N ALA A 211 -18.43 12.38 8.05
CA ALA A 211 -19.20 13.51 8.59
C ALA A 211 -20.69 13.32 8.30
N LYS A 212 -21.05 12.92 7.08
CA LYS A 212 -22.45 12.60 6.72
C LYS A 212 -23.01 11.42 7.51
N ILE A 213 -22.24 10.33 7.67
CA ILE A 213 -22.65 9.16 8.47
C ILE A 213 -22.90 9.56 9.93
N PHE A 214 -21.98 10.32 10.53
CA PHE A 214 -22.10 10.76 11.92
C PHE A 214 -23.32 11.68 12.12
N CYS A 215 -23.56 12.60 11.19
CA CYS A 215 -24.75 13.46 11.21
C CYS A 215 -26.04 12.63 11.11
N ILE A 216 -26.11 11.64 10.21
CA ILE A 216 -27.26 10.76 10.06
C ILE A 216 -27.49 9.95 11.35
N ALA A 217 -26.44 9.34 11.90
CA ALA A 217 -26.53 8.54 13.13
C ALA A 217 -26.95 9.38 14.34
N LYS A 218 -26.45 10.63 14.46
CA LYS A 218 -26.85 11.56 15.52
C LYS A 218 -28.31 11.97 15.38
N HIS A 219 -28.76 12.26 14.16
CA HIS A 219 -30.14 12.63 13.89
C HIS A 219 -31.11 11.46 14.16
N GLN A 220 -30.77 10.24 13.75
CA GLN A 220 -31.57 9.04 14.05
C GLN A 220 -31.62 8.73 15.55
N ALA A 221 -30.52 8.94 16.29
CA ALA A 221 -30.49 8.77 17.74
C ALA A 221 -31.33 9.82 18.50
N GLN A 222 -31.53 11.00 17.92
CA GLN A 222 -32.39 12.04 18.48
C GLN A 222 -33.87 11.77 18.21
N LEU A 223 -34.21 11.18 17.06
CA LEU A 223 -35.58 10.88 16.68
C LEU A 223 -36.12 9.57 17.27
N ILE A 224 -35.24 8.62 17.60
CA ILE A 224 -35.63 7.31 18.10
C ILE A 224 -34.89 7.05 19.42
N ASN A 225 -35.61 7.11 20.54
CA ASN A 225 -35.14 6.75 21.90
C ASN A 225 -34.73 5.26 22.06
N SER A 226 -34.42 4.55 20.97
CA SER A 226 -34.22 3.11 20.98
C SER A 226 -32.77 2.72 20.69
N ALA A 227 -32.14 2.17 21.73
CA ALA A 227 -30.96 1.32 21.66
C ALA A 227 -31.26 0.03 20.86
N THR A 228 -31.35 0.12 19.53
CA THR A 228 -31.49 -1.08 18.67
C THR A 228 -30.12 -1.66 18.31
N ASN A 229 -30.05 -2.99 18.15
CA ASN A 229 -28.83 -3.71 17.79
C ASN A 229 -28.24 -3.29 16.42
N ALA A 230 -29.06 -2.72 15.52
CA ALA A 230 -28.62 -2.15 14.25
C ALA A 230 -27.63 -0.98 14.46
N SER A 231 -27.94 -0.04 15.37
CA SER A 231 -27.05 1.07 15.76
C SER A 231 -25.70 0.59 16.29
N ARG A 232 -25.67 -0.54 17.02
CA ARG A 232 -24.44 -1.11 17.59
C ARG A 232 -23.55 -1.77 16.52
N SER A 233 -24.15 -2.43 15.53
CA SER A 233 -23.44 -3.00 14.37
C SER A 233 -22.88 -1.91 13.47
N GLU A 234 -23.66 -0.85 13.24
CA GLU A 234 -23.29 0.32 12.42
C GLU A 234 -22.14 1.12 13.05
N LYS A 235 -22.20 1.40 14.36
CA LYS A 235 -21.09 2.03 15.12
C LYS A 235 -19.80 1.20 15.04
N LYS A 236 -19.92 -0.13 15.06
CA LYS A 236 -18.76 -1.04 14.97
C LYS A 236 -18.13 -1.01 13.57
N ALA A 237 -18.95 -1.01 12.52
CA ALA A 237 -18.47 -0.91 11.14
C ALA A 237 -17.80 0.45 10.87
N ALA A 238 -18.39 1.56 11.34
CA ALA A 238 -17.80 2.89 11.25
C ALA A 238 -16.47 2.99 12.00
N LYS A 239 -16.36 2.36 13.18
CA LYS A 239 -15.12 2.29 13.96
C LYS A 239 -13.99 1.58 13.20
N THR A 240 -14.27 0.42 12.63
CA THR A 240 -13.25 -0.36 11.88
C THR A 240 -12.69 0.43 10.71
N LEU A 241 -13.56 1.13 9.98
CA LEU A 241 -13.11 1.90 8.82
C LEU A 241 -12.33 3.15 9.24
N GLY A 242 -12.79 3.87 10.28
CA GLY A 242 -12.04 4.98 10.85
C GLY A 242 -10.62 4.57 11.22
N ILE A 243 -10.43 3.36 11.77
CA ILE A 243 -9.10 2.82 12.07
C ILE A 243 -8.28 2.57 10.80
N VAL A 244 -8.85 1.96 9.75
CA VAL A 244 -8.15 1.75 8.47
C VAL A 244 -7.64 3.08 7.90
N ILE A 245 -8.47 4.12 7.97
CA ILE A 245 -8.14 5.45 7.45
C ILE A 245 -7.08 6.13 8.31
N THR A 246 -7.19 6.05 9.64
CA THR A 246 -6.17 6.59 10.54
C THR A 246 -4.83 5.92 10.31
N VAL A 247 -4.80 4.59 10.13
CA VAL A 247 -3.58 3.86 9.81
C VAL A 247 -3.00 4.32 8.46
N TYR A 248 -3.85 4.45 7.43
CA TYR A 248 -3.42 4.99 6.14
C TYR A 248 -2.77 6.37 6.28
N LEU A 249 -3.44 7.31 6.97
CA LEU A 249 -2.92 8.66 7.21
C LEU A 249 -1.58 8.66 7.95
N LEU A 250 -1.47 7.86 9.02
CA LEU A 250 -0.24 7.74 9.80
C LEU A 250 0.91 7.16 8.98
N CYS A 251 0.63 6.25 8.06
CA CYS A 251 1.63 5.65 7.18
C CYS A 251 2.10 6.63 6.09
N TRP A 252 1.22 7.48 5.57
CA TRP A 252 1.50 8.27 4.36
C TRP A 252 1.88 9.73 4.62
N ILE A 253 1.36 10.36 5.67
CA ILE A 253 1.69 11.76 6.02
C ILE A 253 3.21 11.97 6.19
N PRO A 254 3.95 11.10 6.92
CA PRO A 254 5.38 11.32 7.14
C PRO A 254 6.18 11.34 5.82
N TYR A 255 5.81 10.49 4.87
CA TYR A 255 6.42 10.46 3.53
C TYR A 255 6.23 11.79 2.82
N TYR A 256 4.99 12.28 2.71
CA TYR A 256 4.73 13.53 2.01
C TYR A 256 5.34 14.76 2.68
N ILE A 257 5.38 14.80 4.02
CA ILE A 257 6.09 15.89 4.73
C ILE A 257 7.57 15.89 4.31
N ALA A 258 8.22 14.73 4.26
CA ALA A 258 9.61 14.63 3.86
C ALA A 258 9.82 14.96 2.37
N SER A 259 8.94 14.49 1.48
CA SER A 259 9.03 14.71 0.03
C SER A 259 8.74 16.16 -0.41
N LEU A 260 8.09 16.97 0.43
CA LEU A 260 7.80 18.38 0.13
C LEU A 260 8.94 19.33 0.48
N VAL A 261 9.98 18.87 1.18
CA VAL A 261 11.14 19.71 1.55
C VAL A 261 12.05 19.87 0.32
N PRO A 262 12.23 21.10 -0.21
CA PRO A 262 13.10 21.32 -1.37
C PRO A 262 14.56 20.95 -1.07
N GLY A 263 15.24 20.29 -2.01
CA GLY A 263 16.65 19.90 -1.89
C GLY A 263 16.91 18.57 -1.19
N TYR A 264 15.87 17.81 -0.84
CA TYR A 264 16.00 16.42 -0.43
C TYR A 264 15.89 15.50 -1.65
N ASP A 265 17.02 14.99 -2.13
CA ASP A 265 17.00 13.95 -3.17
C ASP A 265 16.40 12.66 -2.59
N SER A 266 15.37 12.15 -3.28
CA SER A 266 14.51 11.05 -2.82
C SER A 266 15.26 9.74 -2.58
N ASN A 267 16.43 9.57 -3.19
CA ASN A 267 17.17 8.32 -3.19
C ASN A 267 18.29 8.26 -2.15
N GLU A 268 18.91 9.38 -1.81
CA GLU A 268 20.07 9.42 -0.88
C GLU A 268 19.68 9.75 0.56
N SER A 269 18.50 10.34 0.76
CA SER A 269 18.04 10.70 2.09
C SER A 269 17.61 9.47 2.91
N THR A 270 18.34 9.21 4.00
CA THR A 270 17.92 8.22 5.01
C THR A 270 16.53 8.54 5.57
N VAL A 271 16.16 9.81 5.69
CA VAL A 271 14.85 10.23 6.19
C VAL A 271 13.74 9.80 5.22
N ILE A 272 13.87 10.11 3.93
CA ILE A 272 12.85 9.73 2.94
C ILE A 272 12.73 8.22 2.85
N ASN A 273 13.84 7.48 2.92
CA ASN A 273 13.81 6.02 2.94
C ASN A 273 13.05 5.48 4.15
N ILE A 274 13.31 5.98 5.36
CA ILE A 274 12.57 5.59 6.58
C ILE A 274 11.07 5.90 6.44
N MET A 275 10.72 7.07 5.89
CA MET A 275 9.31 7.44 5.72
C MET A 275 8.61 6.59 4.64
N SER A 276 9.31 6.24 3.56
CA SER A 276 8.83 5.29 2.54
C SER A 276 8.58 3.90 3.14
N TRP A 277 9.44 3.45 4.07
CA TRP A 277 9.23 2.20 4.80
C TRP A 277 7.95 2.21 5.63
N ILE A 278 7.70 3.30 6.36
CA ILE A 278 6.46 3.48 7.13
C ILE A 278 5.23 3.45 6.20
N MET A 279 5.35 4.04 5.01
CA MET A 279 4.31 4.00 3.98
C MET A 279 4.04 2.57 3.49
N TYR A 280 5.06 1.77 3.17
CA TYR A 280 4.89 0.38 2.70
C TYR A 280 4.30 -0.55 3.77
N MET A 281 4.59 -0.29 5.05
CA MET A 281 4.01 -1.06 6.15
C MET A 281 2.48 -0.94 6.23
N ASN A 282 1.85 0.03 5.56
CA ASN A 282 0.40 0.11 5.40
C ASN A 282 -0.20 -1.21 4.85
N SER A 283 0.47 -1.83 3.87
CA SER A 283 0.05 -3.09 3.24
C SER A 283 0.06 -4.29 4.20
N CYS A 284 0.83 -4.21 5.28
CA CYS A 284 0.84 -5.21 6.35
C CYS A 284 -0.30 -5.00 7.37
N MET A 285 -0.68 -3.75 7.60
CA MET A 285 -1.68 -3.40 8.62
C MET A 285 -3.10 -3.84 8.26
N ASN A 286 -3.42 -3.92 6.96
CA ASN A 286 -4.77 -4.26 6.49
C ASN A 286 -5.26 -5.64 7.02
N PRO A 287 -4.55 -6.77 6.82
CA PRO A 287 -4.93 -8.05 7.43
C PRO A 287 -4.99 -8.05 8.97
N ILE A 288 -4.12 -7.29 9.65
CA ILE A 288 -4.14 -7.17 11.12
C ILE A 288 -5.45 -6.53 11.57
N ILE A 289 -5.88 -5.46 10.91
CA ILE A 289 -7.18 -4.84 11.15
C ILE A 289 -8.30 -5.86 10.89
N TYR A 290 -8.20 -6.67 9.84
CA TYR A 290 -9.20 -7.72 9.59
C TYR A 290 -9.23 -8.77 10.70
N ALA A 291 -8.08 -9.19 11.22
CA ALA A 291 -7.99 -10.14 12.33
C ALA A 291 -8.67 -9.60 13.59
N LEU A 292 -8.54 -8.31 13.87
CA LEU A 292 -9.14 -7.69 15.04
C LEU A 292 -10.65 -7.49 14.90
N PHE A 293 -11.12 -7.03 13.73
CA PHE A 293 -12.50 -6.56 13.58
C PHE A 293 -13.43 -7.53 12.85
N TYR A 294 -12.92 -8.40 12.00
CA TYR A 294 -13.72 -9.29 11.15
C TYR A 294 -13.77 -10.70 11.74
N ARG A 295 -14.95 -11.09 12.23
CA ARG A 295 -15.20 -12.44 12.77
C ARG A 295 -14.99 -13.52 11.71
N TRP A 296 -15.42 -13.28 10.47
CA TRP A 296 -15.28 -14.24 9.39
C TRP A 296 -13.81 -14.54 9.09
N PHE A 297 -12.93 -13.52 9.15
CA PHE A 297 -11.51 -13.69 8.84
C PHE A 297 -10.83 -14.54 9.92
N ARG A 298 -11.09 -14.27 11.21
CA ARG A 298 -10.56 -15.10 12.30
C ARG A 298 -10.97 -16.58 12.20
N ILE A 299 -12.23 -16.84 11.85
CA ILE A 299 -12.71 -18.22 11.68
C ILE A 299 -12.01 -18.88 10.50
N SER A 300 -11.99 -18.21 9.34
CA SER A 300 -11.37 -18.72 8.12
C SER A 300 -9.88 -18.97 8.29
N ALA A 301 -9.14 -17.99 8.83
CA ALA A 301 -7.72 -18.11 9.15
C ALA A 301 -7.45 -19.28 10.12
N LYS A 302 -8.29 -19.47 11.15
CA LYS A 302 -8.16 -20.62 12.05
C LYS A 302 -8.33 -21.95 11.31
N HIS A 303 -9.27 -22.06 10.37
CA HIS A 303 -9.44 -23.27 9.56
C HIS A 303 -8.24 -23.51 8.63
N ILE A 304 -7.70 -22.46 8.02
CA ILE A 304 -6.52 -22.53 7.14
C ILE A 304 -5.28 -22.96 7.95
N LEU A 305 -4.99 -22.27 9.06
CA LEU A 305 -3.80 -22.54 9.89
C LEU A 305 -3.88 -23.89 10.61
N SER A 306 -5.08 -24.42 10.86
CA SER A 306 -5.26 -25.79 11.39
C SER A 306 -5.37 -26.85 10.30
N LEU A 307 -5.13 -26.50 9.03
CA LEU A 307 -5.20 -27.38 7.85
C LEU A 307 -6.54 -28.12 7.70
N LYS A 308 -7.62 -27.59 8.30
CA LYS A 308 -8.96 -28.17 8.21
C LYS A 308 -9.62 -27.95 6.86
N ILE A 309 -9.06 -27.10 6.00
CA ILE A 309 -9.51 -26.89 4.62
C ILE A 309 -9.07 -28.01 3.67
N LEU A 310 -8.14 -28.87 4.08
CA LEU A 310 -7.61 -30.00 3.31
C LEU A 310 -8.28 -31.34 3.70
N LYS A 311 -9.21 -31.31 4.66
CA LYS A 311 -10.01 -32.46 5.10
C LYS A 311 -11.39 -32.38 4.46
#